data_AF-A0A7J3DMA5-F1
#
_entry.id   AF-A0A7J3DMA5-F1
#
_cell.length_a   1.000
_cell.length_b   1.000
_cell.length_c   1.000
_cell.angle_alpha   90.00
_cell.angle_beta   90.00
_cell.angle_gamma   90.00
#
_symmetry.space_group_name_H-M   'P 1'
#
loop_
_entity.id
_entity.type
_entity.pdbx_description
1 polymer ?
#
loop_
_entity_poly.entity_id
_entity_poly.type
_entity_poly.pdbx_seq_one_letter_code
_entity_poly.pdbx_strand_id
1 'polypeptide(L)'
;MRFAALALLFSTFLALSAYSLDIVAPSELPEGSSFAVVTSIQESNFDEIRVFLNNTTVFSQGLGEQANLQYIAAYTRYNPNADKKLVVVFNPLSSGEYTIKVQLLKNSSVESEKNISVTVFKSLKSTALEPMRQEINSIKEEMKGLRESIESLSEKLESVSEQISSIERNVSSLSTAIEDQNKGIEESKAQYGAVLASVSEIKNGLRTYVTALSEIKAKQRDVNAALSAISDRLSNLEQDQAKSNVSFITVGQSALIASGSILLIIVIIIIAIAIMRKRSKAPLFEFGEIEKRKEEPSEILDNVMESAEIKGGRWAYKGESEKEPKEEKRFSLGDLIKRAQ
;
A
#
# COMPACT_ATOMS: atom_id res chain seq x y z
N MET A 1 11.89 -48.48 107.43
CA MET A 1 10.77 -47.72 106.83
C MET A 1 10.87 -47.75 105.30
N ARG A 2 10.38 -48.80 104.62
CA ARG A 2 10.34 -48.85 103.12
C ARG A 2 9.05 -49.40 102.51
N PHE A 3 8.28 -50.22 103.24
CA PHE A 3 7.00 -50.76 102.74
C PHE A 3 5.82 -49.76 102.74
N ALA A 4 5.84 -48.75 103.62
CA ALA A 4 4.75 -47.76 103.70
C ALA A 4 4.60 -46.90 102.43
N ALA A 5 5.71 -46.60 101.74
CA ALA A 5 5.69 -45.78 100.53
C ALA A 5 5.04 -46.50 99.33
N LEU A 6 5.18 -47.84 99.24
CA LEU A 6 4.65 -48.61 98.12
C LEU A 6 3.11 -48.74 98.17
N ALA A 7 2.55 -48.89 99.37
CA ALA A 7 1.09 -48.95 99.57
C ALA A 7 0.41 -47.62 99.21
N LEU A 8 1.05 -46.48 99.53
CA LEU A 8 0.55 -45.15 99.19
C LEU A 8 0.54 -44.93 97.66
N LEU A 9 1.53 -45.46 96.95
CA LEU A 9 1.63 -45.40 95.48
C LEU A 9 0.62 -46.31 94.75
N PHE A 10 0.23 -47.45 95.35
CA PHE A 10 -0.80 -48.31 94.76
C PHE A 10 -2.23 -47.81 95.06
N SER A 11 -2.44 -47.19 96.24
CA SER A 11 -3.71 -46.57 96.63
C SER A 11 -4.08 -45.38 95.72
N THR A 12 -3.08 -44.58 95.29
CA THR A 12 -3.30 -43.45 94.39
C THR A 12 -3.47 -43.82 92.91
N PHE A 13 -3.18 -45.07 92.52
CA PHE A 13 -3.28 -45.52 91.12
C PHE A 13 -4.63 -46.17 90.77
N LEU A 14 -5.49 -46.44 91.76
CA LEU A 14 -6.77 -47.14 91.57
C LEU A 14 -8.01 -46.24 91.47
N ALA A 15 -7.84 -44.92 91.54
CA ALA A 15 -8.92 -43.92 91.47
C ALA A 15 -9.08 -43.27 90.08
N LEU A 16 -8.41 -43.81 89.05
CA LEU A 16 -8.43 -43.31 87.67
C LEU A 16 -9.07 -44.32 86.70
N SER A 17 -10.19 -44.92 87.12
CA SER A 17 -11.20 -45.38 86.17
C SER A 17 -11.78 -44.14 85.48
N ALA A 18 -11.18 -43.74 84.35
CA ALA A 18 -11.56 -42.54 83.61
C ALA A 18 -13.01 -42.67 83.09
N TYR A 19 -13.96 -42.13 83.85
CA TYR A 19 -15.38 -42.20 83.56
C TYR A 19 -15.70 -41.40 82.29
N SER A 20 -16.22 -42.09 81.28
CA SER A 20 -16.38 -41.57 79.93
C SER A 20 -17.79 -41.02 79.70
N LEU A 21 -18.00 -39.80 80.21
CA LEU A 21 -19.03 -38.88 79.73
C LEU A 21 -18.53 -38.19 78.45
N ASP A 22 -19.17 -38.46 77.32
CA ASP A 22 -18.85 -37.85 76.04
C ASP A 22 -20.04 -37.06 75.47
N ILE A 23 -19.75 -35.94 74.80
CA ILE A 23 -20.75 -35.03 74.22
C ILE A 23 -20.40 -34.76 72.77
N VAL A 24 -21.31 -35.12 71.87
CA VAL A 24 -21.25 -34.77 70.45
C VAL A 24 -22.26 -33.67 70.16
N ALA A 25 -21.77 -32.51 69.74
CA ALA A 25 -22.54 -31.38 69.24
C ALA A 25 -21.82 -30.79 68.01
N PRO A 26 -22.54 -30.13 67.08
CA PRO A 26 -21.91 -29.34 66.02
C PRO A 26 -21.16 -28.14 66.62
N SER A 27 -19.96 -27.84 66.15
CA SER A 27 -19.15 -26.70 66.62
C SER A 27 -19.66 -25.35 66.11
N GLU A 28 -20.29 -25.32 64.93
CA GLU A 28 -20.79 -24.12 64.27
C GLU A 28 -22.20 -24.35 63.72
N LEU A 29 -23.07 -23.32 63.81
CA LEU A 29 -24.46 -23.37 63.38
C LEU A 29 -24.95 -22.03 62.82
N PRO A 30 -25.81 -22.02 61.79
CA PRO A 30 -26.50 -20.80 61.37
C PRO A 30 -27.56 -20.35 62.39
N GLU A 31 -27.59 -19.06 62.70
CA GLU A 31 -28.67 -18.41 63.48
C GLU A 31 -30.05 -18.79 62.92
N GLY A 32 -30.93 -19.25 63.80
CA GLY A 32 -32.26 -19.76 63.44
C GLY A 32 -32.35 -21.28 63.25
N SER A 33 -31.25 -22.03 63.39
CA SER A 33 -31.24 -23.49 63.25
C SER A 33 -31.48 -24.21 64.59
N SER A 34 -32.40 -25.19 64.60
CA SER A 34 -32.42 -26.22 65.65
C SER A 34 -31.28 -27.21 65.46
N PHE A 35 -30.79 -27.81 66.54
CA PHE A 35 -29.71 -28.79 66.51
C PHE A 35 -29.85 -29.81 67.64
N ALA A 36 -29.19 -30.97 67.50
CA ALA A 36 -29.18 -32.01 68.53
C ALA A 36 -27.80 -32.11 69.19
N VAL A 37 -27.80 -32.33 70.49
CA VAL A 37 -26.64 -32.71 71.29
C VAL A 37 -26.83 -34.15 71.73
N VAL A 38 -25.87 -35.03 71.40
CA VAL A 38 -25.89 -36.44 71.77
C VAL A 38 -24.86 -36.66 72.86
N THR A 39 -25.33 -36.94 74.07
CA THR A 39 -24.48 -37.30 75.20
C THR A 39 -24.43 -38.82 75.32
N SER A 40 -23.23 -39.41 75.33
CA SER A 40 -23.02 -40.84 75.61
C SER A 40 -22.46 -41.01 77.01
N ILE A 41 -23.13 -41.82 77.83
CA ILE A 41 -22.87 -41.94 79.27
C ILE A 41 -22.54 -43.40 79.59
N GLN A 42 -21.26 -43.72 79.74
CA GLN A 42 -20.86 -45.11 80.05
C GLN A 42 -21.10 -45.49 81.52
N GLU A 43 -21.14 -44.48 82.40
CA GLU A 43 -21.44 -44.60 83.83
C GLU A 43 -22.85 -45.14 84.10
N SER A 44 -23.05 -45.74 85.29
CA SER A 44 -24.34 -46.27 85.75
C SER A 44 -24.54 -46.09 87.26
N ASN A 45 -23.91 -45.08 87.86
CA ASN A 45 -23.74 -44.93 89.31
C ASN A 45 -23.96 -43.48 89.77
N PHE A 46 -24.93 -42.80 89.14
CA PHE A 46 -25.36 -41.43 89.42
C PHE A 46 -26.89 -41.39 89.62
N ASP A 47 -27.38 -40.34 90.29
CA ASP A 47 -28.79 -40.18 90.66
C ASP A 47 -29.51 -39.13 89.78
N GLU A 48 -28.77 -38.21 89.15
CA GLU A 48 -29.31 -37.15 88.30
C GLU A 48 -28.36 -36.76 87.15
N ILE A 49 -28.91 -36.51 85.96
CA ILE A 49 -28.23 -35.83 84.85
C ILE A 49 -28.73 -34.38 84.80
N ARG A 50 -27.84 -33.42 84.58
CA ARG A 50 -28.20 -32.03 84.25
C ARG A 50 -27.52 -31.58 82.96
N VAL A 51 -28.28 -30.98 82.05
CA VAL A 51 -27.73 -30.26 80.88
C VAL A 51 -27.96 -28.77 81.09
N PHE A 52 -26.91 -27.98 80.86
CA PHE A 52 -26.90 -26.54 80.95
C PHE A 52 -26.62 -25.92 79.57
N LEU A 53 -27.28 -24.80 79.29
CA LEU A 53 -26.90 -23.86 78.24
C LEU A 53 -26.30 -22.63 78.93
N ASN A 54 -25.01 -22.38 78.68
CA ASN A 54 -24.17 -21.49 79.48
C ASN A 54 -24.26 -21.86 80.98
N ASN A 55 -24.83 -20.98 81.80
CA ASN A 55 -25.02 -21.22 83.25
C ASN A 55 -26.47 -21.57 83.62
N THR A 56 -27.37 -21.75 82.64
CA THR A 56 -28.79 -22.03 82.88
C THR A 56 -29.06 -23.52 82.69
N THR A 57 -29.58 -24.20 83.71
CA THR A 57 -30.08 -25.57 83.58
C THR A 57 -31.24 -25.59 82.58
N VAL A 58 -31.08 -26.32 81.47
CA VAL A 58 -32.12 -26.50 80.45
C VAL A 58 -32.80 -27.87 80.57
N PHE A 59 -32.10 -28.87 81.07
CA PHE A 59 -32.63 -30.22 81.30
C PHE A 59 -32.16 -30.78 82.63
N SER A 60 -33.01 -31.52 83.33
CA SER A 60 -32.60 -32.50 84.32
C SER A 60 -33.44 -33.77 84.27
N GLN A 61 -32.83 -34.90 84.60
CA GLN A 61 -33.49 -36.20 84.70
C GLN A 61 -32.84 -37.01 85.84
N GLY A 62 -33.63 -37.40 86.85
CA GLY A 62 -33.15 -38.12 88.03
C GLY A 62 -34.19 -38.08 89.15
N LEU A 63 -33.83 -37.46 90.28
CA LEU A 63 -34.73 -37.16 91.41
C LEU A 63 -35.98 -36.35 91.00
N GLY A 64 -35.93 -35.67 89.86
CA GLY A 64 -37.07 -35.17 89.10
C GLY A 64 -36.74 -35.13 87.61
N GLU A 65 -37.74 -34.89 86.77
CA GLU A 65 -37.55 -34.63 85.34
C GLU A 65 -38.06 -33.22 85.02
N GLN A 66 -37.19 -32.37 84.46
CA GLN A 66 -37.52 -31.01 84.07
C GLN A 66 -36.85 -30.68 82.73
N ALA A 67 -37.61 -30.13 81.79
CA ALA A 67 -37.10 -29.65 80.51
C ALA A 67 -37.61 -28.22 80.28
N ASN A 68 -36.70 -27.26 80.10
CA ASN A 68 -37.06 -25.90 79.78
C ASN A 68 -37.36 -25.79 78.28
N LEU A 69 -38.65 -25.86 77.94
CA LEU A 69 -39.18 -25.80 76.57
C LEU A 69 -38.89 -24.47 75.85
N GLN A 70 -38.37 -23.45 76.53
CA GLN A 70 -37.81 -22.26 75.87
C GLN A 70 -36.53 -22.60 75.08
N TYR A 71 -35.70 -23.51 75.59
CA TYR A 71 -34.41 -23.88 75.00
C TYR A 71 -34.40 -25.27 74.36
N ILE A 72 -35.32 -26.15 74.73
CA ILE A 72 -35.40 -27.54 74.26
C ILE A 72 -36.66 -27.75 73.42
N ALA A 73 -36.48 -28.22 72.19
CA ALA A 73 -37.54 -28.63 71.28
C ALA A 73 -38.04 -30.06 71.59
N ALA A 74 -37.11 -30.98 71.89
CA ALA A 74 -37.38 -32.38 72.19
C ALA A 74 -36.18 -33.02 72.93
N TYR A 75 -36.40 -34.16 73.59
CA TYR A 75 -35.31 -34.95 74.19
C TYR A 75 -35.67 -36.44 74.22
N THR A 76 -34.65 -37.31 74.31
CA THR A 76 -34.82 -38.73 74.67
C THR A 76 -34.53 -38.92 76.15
N ARG A 77 -35.34 -39.69 76.87
CA ARG A 77 -35.03 -40.09 78.24
C ARG A 77 -33.83 -41.03 78.24
N TYR A 78 -32.82 -40.73 79.06
CA TYR A 78 -31.75 -41.67 79.35
C TYR A 78 -32.31 -42.92 80.03
N ASN A 79 -31.84 -44.11 79.63
CA ASN A 79 -32.19 -45.37 80.28
C ASN A 79 -30.95 -46.27 80.42
N PRO A 80 -30.40 -46.44 81.63
CA PRO A 80 -29.12 -47.15 81.85
C PRO A 80 -29.15 -48.62 81.42
N ASN A 81 -30.35 -49.20 81.27
CA ASN A 81 -30.58 -50.60 80.92
C ASN A 81 -30.85 -50.84 79.42
N ALA A 82 -31.03 -49.78 78.61
CA ALA A 82 -31.47 -49.92 77.21
C ALA A 82 -30.69 -49.04 76.21
N ASP A 83 -30.63 -47.73 76.44
CA ASP A 83 -29.78 -46.82 75.65
C ASP A 83 -29.04 -45.88 76.59
N LYS A 84 -27.71 -45.99 76.57
CA LYS A 84 -26.78 -45.20 77.38
C LYS A 84 -26.55 -43.80 76.80
N LYS A 85 -27.59 -43.22 76.20
CA LYS A 85 -27.55 -41.93 75.51
C LYS A 85 -28.68 -41.01 75.92
N LEU A 86 -28.34 -39.73 76.02
CA LEU A 86 -29.27 -38.63 76.17
C LEU A 86 -29.14 -37.74 74.93
N VAL A 87 -30.18 -37.67 74.12
CA VAL A 87 -30.27 -36.73 72.99
C VAL A 87 -31.13 -35.56 73.44
N VAL A 88 -30.59 -34.34 73.35
CA VAL A 88 -31.33 -33.10 73.59
C VAL A 88 -31.34 -32.28 72.32
N VAL A 89 -32.53 -32.02 71.77
CA VAL A 89 -32.75 -31.17 70.60
C VAL A 89 -33.06 -29.76 71.08
N PHE A 90 -32.19 -28.81 70.75
CA PHE A 90 -32.32 -27.41 71.12
C PHE A 90 -33.23 -26.64 70.13
N ASN A 91 -33.95 -25.67 70.67
CA ASN A 91 -34.65 -24.65 69.90
C ASN A 91 -33.64 -23.75 69.15
N PRO A 92 -34.07 -23.03 68.10
CA PRO A 92 -33.25 -22.04 67.42
C PRO A 92 -32.66 -20.99 68.37
N LEU A 93 -31.33 -20.87 68.35
CA LEU A 93 -30.59 -19.86 69.11
C LEU A 93 -30.29 -18.62 68.24
N SER A 94 -30.16 -17.46 68.88
CA SER A 94 -29.65 -16.23 68.29
C SER A 94 -28.13 -16.29 68.10
N SER A 95 -27.55 -15.46 67.22
CA SER A 95 -26.10 -15.46 66.99
C SER A 95 -25.28 -15.16 68.26
N GLY A 96 -24.28 -15.99 68.55
CA GLY A 96 -23.43 -15.91 69.74
C GLY A 96 -22.69 -17.22 70.03
N GLU A 97 -21.79 -17.20 71.02
CA GLU A 97 -21.16 -18.41 71.55
C GLU A 97 -21.98 -19.00 72.70
N TYR A 98 -22.16 -20.33 72.69
CA TYR A 98 -22.88 -21.06 73.72
C TYR A 98 -22.04 -22.23 74.22
N THR A 99 -21.81 -22.30 75.53
CA THR A 99 -21.24 -23.49 76.17
C THR A 99 -22.38 -24.43 76.55
N ILE A 100 -22.36 -25.65 76.03
CA ILE A 100 -23.28 -26.71 76.45
C ILE A 100 -22.51 -27.62 77.40
N LYS A 101 -23.01 -27.74 78.63
CA LYS A 101 -22.39 -28.52 79.70
C LYS A 101 -23.34 -29.63 80.13
N VAL A 102 -22.83 -30.85 80.29
CA VAL A 102 -23.56 -31.93 80.95
C VAL A 102 -22.82 -32.32 82.22
N GLN A 103 -23.57 -32.48 83.31
CA GLN A 103 -23.10 -32.99 84.58
C GLN A 103 -23.87 -34.27 84.93
N LEU A 104 -23.16 -35.25 85.49
CA LEU A 104 -23.74 -36.39 86.20
C LEU A 104 -23.53 -36.15 87.70
N LEU A 105 -24.60 -36.28 88.46
CA LEU A 105 -24.61 -35.99 89.89
C LEU A 105 -25.04 -37.20 90.70
N LYS A 106 -24.40 -37.39 91.85
CA LYS A 106 -24.71 -38.42 92.84
C LYS A 106 -24.74 -37.80 94.23
N ASN A 107 -25.79 -38.06 95.01
CA ASN A 107 -26.04 -37.40 96.30
C ASN A 107 -25.86 -35.85 96.21
N SER A 108 -26.30 -35.25 95.11
CA SER A 108 -26.08 -33.83 94.75
C SER A 108 -24.64 -33.35 94.52
N SER A 109 -23.63 -34.24 94.59
CA SER A 109 -22.25 -33.95 94.19
C SER A 109 -22.05 -34.24 92.69
N VAL A 110 -21.22 -33.47 91.99
CA VAL A 110 -20.88 -33.74 90.58
C VAL A 110 -19.80 -34.82 90.52
N GLU A 111 -20.11 -35.96 89.92
CA GLU A 111 -19.17 -37.08 89.69
C GLU A 111 -18.42 -36.92 88.36
N SER A 112 -19.11 -36.37 87.35
CA SER A 112 -18.63 -36.30 85.97
C SER A 112 -19.15 -35.03 85.30
N GLU A 113 -18.29 -34.25 84.65
CA GLU A 113 -18.66 -33.06 83.89
C GLU A 113 -17.96 -33.04 82.53
N LYS A 114 -18.71 -32.69 81.48
CA LYS A 114 -18.19 -32.45 80.13
C LYS A 114 -18.84 -31.20 79.56
N ASN A 115 -18.07 -30.40 78.83
CA ASN A 115 -18.54 -29.20 78.14
C ASN A 115 -18.09 -29.17 76.67
N ILE A 116 -18.87 -28.50 75.83
CA ILE A 116 -18.57 -28.22 74.42
C ILE A 116 -19.05 -26.81 74.07
N SER A 117 -18.27 -26.08 73.28
CA SER A 117 -18.67 -24.76 72.77
C SER A 117 -19.31 -24.90 71.39
N VAL A 118 -20.40 -24.17 71.17
CA VAL A 118 -21.18 -24.11 69.93
C VAL A 118 -21.30 -22.65 69.51
N THR A 119 -20.75 -22.30 68.35
CA THR A 119 -20.76 -20.94 67.82
C THR A 119 -21.90 -20.78 66.82
N VAL A 120 -22.92 -20.00 67.19
CA VAL A 120 -24.06 -19.71 66.33
C VAL A 120 -23.74 -18.45 65.53
N PHE A 121 -23.44 -18.60 64.23
CA PHE A 121 -23.08 -17.48 63.36
C PHE A 121 -24.32 -16.86 62.70
N LYS A 122 -24.32 -15.55 62.54
CA LYS A 122 -25.38 -14.84 61.83
C LYS A 122 -25.31 -15.16 60.34
N SER A 123 -26.35 -15.79 59.79
CA SER A 123 -26.41 -16.09 58.36
C SER A 123 -26.45 -14.81 57.51
N LEU A 124 -25.70 -14.78 56.40
CA LEU A 124 -25.75 -13.72 55.40
C LEU A 124 -27.09 -13.78 54.65
N LYS A 125 -28.12 -13.17 55.24
CA LYS A 125 -29.45 -13.06 54.65
C LYS A 125 -29.43 -12.20 53.38
N SER A 126 -30.47 -12.37 52.56
CA SER A 126 -30.59 -11.82 51.20
C SER A 126 -30.33 -10.32 51.05
N THR A 127 -30.48 -9.53 52.12
CA THR A 127 -30.17 -8.08 52.16
C THR A 127 -28.74 -7.73 51.73
N ALA A 128 -27.77 -8.63 51.86
CA ALA A 128 -26.41 -8.43 51.35
C ALA A 128 -26.21 -8.99 49.92
N LEU A 129 -26.99 -10.00 49.53
CA LEU A 129 -26.86 -10.69 48.23
C LEU A 129 -27.57 -9.95 47.09
N GLU A 130 -28.73 -9.34 47.34
CA GLU A 130 -29.45 -8.58 46.30
C GLU A 130 -28.69 -7.36 45.76
N PRO A 131 -28.04 -6.48 46.57
CA PRO A 131 -27.23 -5.38 46.01
C PRO A 131 -26.04 -5.91 45.19
N MET A 132 -25.31 -6.92 45.69
CA MET A 132 -24.24 -7.57 44.91
C MET A 132 -24.76 -8.15 43.58
N ARG A 133 -25.97 -8.72 43.58
CA ARG A 133 -26.63 -9.25 42.38
C ARG A 133 -27.05 -8.15 41.41
N GLN A 134 -27.41 -6.97 41.90
CA GLN A 134 -27.66 -5.79 41.06
C GLN A 134 -26.37 -5.24 40.46
N GLU A 135 -25.30 -5.11 41.24
CA GLU A 135 -23.97 -4.69 40.78
C GLU A 135 -23.42 -5.62 39.68
N ILE A 136 -23.49 -6.95 39.90
CA ILE A 136 -23.08 -7.96 38.91
C ILE A 136 -23.87 -7.82 37.59
N ASN A 137 -25.16 -7.47 37.65
CA ASN A 137 -25.95 -7.23 36.45
C ASN A 137 -25.58 -5.90 35.76
N SER A 138 -25.28 -4.83 36.50
CA SER A 138 -24.80 -3.56 35.93
C SER A 138 -23.48 -3.77 35.18
N ILE A 139 -22.49 -4.38 35.85
CA ILE A 139 -21.18 -4.71 35.29
C ILE A 139 -21.33 -5.56 34.02
N LYS A 140 -22.29 -6.49 33.98
CA LYS A 140 -22.53 -7.34 32.81
C LYS A 140 -23.05 -6.55 31.61
N GLU A 141 -23.98 -5.62 31.80
CA GLU A 141 -24.48 -4.78 30.70
C GLU A 141 -23.45 -3.71 30.28
N GLU A 142 -22.66 -3.19 31.22
CA GLU A 142 -21.49 -2.34 30.93
C GLU A 142 -20.44 -3.07 30.08
N MET A 143 -20.11 -4.33 30.44
CA MET A 143 -19.22 -5.19 29.64
C MET A 143 -19.78 -5.48 28.24
N LYS A 144 -21.11 -5.60 28.10
CA LYS A 144 -21.78 -5.76 26.81
C LYS A 144 -21.64 -4.50 25.94
N GLY A 145 -21.92 -3.32 26.49
CA GLY A 145 -21.75 -2.04 25.79
C GLY A 145 -20.29 -1.74 25.42
N LEU A 146 -19.34 -2.09 26.29
CA LEU A 146 -17.90 -2.02 25.99
C LEU A 146 -17.51 -2.95 24.83
N ARG A 147 -18.04 -4.17 24.80
CA ARG A 147 -17.80 -5.12 23.70
C ARG A 147 -18.33 -4.59 22.37
N GLU A 148 -19.59 -4.12 22.33
CA GLU A 148 -20.20 -3.52 21.14
C GLU A 148 -19.41 -2.29 20.65
N SER A 149 -18.86 -1.50 21.59
CA SER A 149 -17.99 -0.36 21.28
C SER A 149 -16.63 -0.80 20.68
N ILE A 150 -16.02 -1.88 21.19
CA ILE A 150 -14.78 -2.45 20.66
C ILE A 150 -14.99 -3.03 19.26
N GLU A 151 -16.09 -3.78 19.04
CA GLU A 151 -16.43 -4.35 17.74
C GLU A 151 -16.61 -3.22 16.69
N SER A 152 -17.35 -2.15 17.01
CA SER A 152 -17.50 -0.98 16.12
C SER A 152 -16.24 -0.14 15.93
N LEU A 153 -15.28 -0.18 16.86
CA LEU A 153 -13.95 0.44 16.68
C LEU A 153 -13.07 -0.39 15.74
N SER A 154 -13.19 -1.72 15.78
CA SER A 154 -12.46 -2.62 14.88
C SER A 154 -12.87 -2.42 13.42
N GLU A 155 -14.19 -2.37 13.14
CA GLU A 155 -14.74 -2.10 11.79
C GLU A 155 -14.21 -0.77 11.21
N LYS A 156 -14.15 0.28 12.05
CA LYS A 156 -13.64 1.60 11.65
C LYS A 156 -12.15 1.58 11.36
N LEU A 157 -11.37 0.83 12.15
CA LEU A 157 -9.92 0.69 11.95
C LEU A 157 -9.59 -0.10 10.67
N GLU A 158 -10.37 -1.15 10.37
CA GLU A 158 -10.28 -1.90 9.12
C GLU A 158 -10.59 -1.00 7.91
N SER A 159 -11.69 -0.24 7.94
CA SER A 159 -12.04 0.70 6.87
C SER A 159 -10.99 1.81 6.68
N VAL A 160 -10.37 2.32 7.75
CA VAL A 160 -9.25 3.26 7.66
C VAL A 160 -8.01 2.60 7.03
N SER A 161 -7.74 1.32 7.32
CA SER A 161 -6.65 0.57 6.69
C SER A 161 -6.87 0.41 5.18
N GLU A 162 -8.08 0.07 4.74
CA GLU A 162 -8.44 0.02 3.31
C GLU A 162 -8.26 1.37 2.60
N GLN A 163 -8.66 2.46 3.26
CA GLN A 163 -8.49 3.82 2.72
C GLN A 163 -7.00 4.19 2.59
N ILE A 164 -6.17 3.87 3.58
CA ILE A 164 -4.72 4.10 3.52
C ILE A 164 -4.11 3.32 2.34
N SER A 165 -4.40 2.03 2.20
CA SER A 165 -3.88 1.26 1.06
C SER A 165 -4.46 1.67 -0.30
N SER A 166 -5.59 2.36 -0.35
CA SER A 166 -6.08 3.03 -1.56
C SER A 166 -5.25 4.29 -1.88
N ILE A 167 -4.97 5.11 -0.87
CA ILE A 167 -4.12 6.31 -0.99
C ILE A 167 -2.69 5.94 -1.42
N GLU A 168 -2.09 4.90 -0.83
CA GLU A 168 -0.74 4.42 -1.19
C GLU A 168 -0.65 4.08 -2.69
N ARG A 169 -1.62 3.33 -3.23
CA ARG A 169 -1.68 2.98 -4.66
C ARG A 169 -1.83 4.22 -5.55
N ASN A 170 -2.66 5.18 -5.14
CA ASN A 170 -2.86 6.42 -5.87
C ASN A 170 -1.59 7.29 -5.87
N VAL A 171 -0.87 7.38 -4.75
CA VAL A 171 0.42 8.09 -4.63
C VAL A 171 1.48 7.42 -5.51
N SER A 172 1.59 6.08 -5.51
CA SER A 172 2.49 5.36 -6.42
C SER A 172 2.17 5.65 -7.89
N SER A 173 0.89 5.59 -8.28
CA SER A 173 0.46 5.88 -9.66
C SER A 173 0.76 7.31 -10.08
N LEU A 174 0.61 8.29 -9.17
CA LEU A 174 0.95 9.69 -9.43
C LEU A 174 2.47 9.88 -9.57
N SER A 175 3.29 9.18 -8.79
CA SER A 175 4.76 9.21 -8.93
C SER A 175 5.19 8.76 -10.33
N THR A 176 4.69 7.61 -10.79
CA THR A 176 5.00 7.11 -12.15
C THR A 176 4.52 8.08 -13.24
N ALA A 177 3.33 8.65 -13.11
CA ALA A 177 2.82 9.63 -14.06
C ALA A 177 3.68 10.92 -14.12
N ILE A 178 4.22 11.37 -12.98
CA ILE A 178 5.14 12.52 -12.91
C ILE A 178 6.50 12.17 -13.53
N GLU A 179 7.03 10.96 -13.29
CA GLU A 179 8.27 10.49 -13.93
C GLU A 179 8.15 10.43 -15.46
N ASP A 180 7.03 9.93 -15.99
CA ASP A 180 6.78 9.86 -17.43
C ASP A 180 6.53 11.25 -18.06
N GLN A 181 5.86 12.16 -17.36
CA GLN A 181 5.78 13.56 -17.78
C GLN A 181 7.15 14.24 -17.83
N ASN A 182 8.02 14.00 -16.84
CA ASN A 182 9.38 14.56 -16.83
C ASN A 182 10.23 14.03 -17.99
N LYS A 183 10.11 12.76 -18.38
CA LYS A 183 10.75 12.20 -19.59
C LYS A 183 10.28 12.94 -20.84
N GLY A 184 8.96 13.07 -21.03
CA GLY A 184 8.39 13.78 -22.17
C GLY A 184 8.78 15.27 -22.24
N ILE A 185 8.97 15.94 -21.10
CA ILE A 185 9.47 17.32 -21.03
C ILE A 185 10.92 17.41 -21.52
N GLU A 186 11.82 16.52 -21.08
CA GLU A 186 13.21 16.51 -21.53
C GLU A 186 13.34 16.11 -23.01
N GLU A 187 12.50 15.18 -23.51
CA GLU A 187 12.40 14.87 -24.94
C GLU A 187 11.95 16.08 -25.77
N SER A 188 10.87 16.75 -25.35
CA SER A 188 10.36 17.97 -26.01
C SER A 188 11.40 19.10 -26.01
N LYS A 189 12.16 19.24 -24.93
CA LYS A 189 13.25 20.21 -24.77
C LYS A 189 14.43 19.90 -25.70
N ALA A 190 14.78 18.62 -25.88
CA ALA A 190 15.78 18.19 -26.86
C ALA A 190 15.33 18.47 -28.31
N GLN A 191 14.06 18.16 -28.64
CA GLN A 191 13.47 18.48 -29.96
C GLN A 191 13.48 20.00 -30.23
N TYR A 192 13.10 20.82 -29.25
CA TYR A 192 13.16 22.29 -29.37
C TYR A 192 14.59 22.81 -29.57
N GLY A 193 15.58 22.22 -28.88
CA GLY A 193 16.99 22.51 -29.10
C GLY A 193 17.46 22.20 -30.53
N ALA A 194 17.04 21.06 -31.10
CA ALA A 194 17.32 20.71 -32.49
C ALA A 194 16.68 21.69 -33.48
N VAL A 195 15.42 22.08 -33.26
CA VAL A 195 14.74 23.10 -34.10
C VAL A 195 15.45 24.45 -34.05
N LEU A 196 15.92 24.90 -32.88
CA LEU A 196 16.71 26.12 -32.75
C LEU A 196 18.04 26.05 -33.53
N ALA A 197 18.70 24.89 -33.55
CA ALA A 197 19.92 24.67 -34.34
C ALA A 197 19.63 24.81 -35.85
N SER A 198 18.62 24.10 -36.37
CA SER A 198 18.24 24.18 -37.79
C SER A 198 17.78 25.58 -38.21
N VAL A 199 17.09 26.33 -37.34
CA VAL A 199 16.74 27.74 -37.59
C VAL A 199 17.99 28.63 -37.68
N SER A 200 19.02 28.35 -36.87
CA SER A 200 20.32 29.05 -36.95
C SER A 200 21.06 28.74 -38.26
N GLU A 201 21.06 27.48 -38.69
CA GLU A 201 21.63 27.03 -39.96
C GLU A 201 20.92 27.69 -41.16
N ILE A 202 19.58 27.65 -41.21
CA ILE A 202 18.77 28.31 -42.24
C ILE A 202 19.05 29.82 -42.29
N LYS A 203 19.14 30.48 -41.14
CA LYS A 203 19.47 31.91 -41.03
C LYS A 203 20.87 32.24 -41.59
N ASN A 204 21.83 31.34 -41.44
CA ASN A 204 23.17 31.51 -42.00
C ASN A 204 23.22 31.18 -43.50
N GLY A 205 22.54 30.12 -43.95
CA GLY A 205 22.37 29.83 -45.39
C GLY A 205 21.70 30.98 -46.14
N LEU A 206 20.65 31.59 -45.56
CA LEU A 206 19.98 32.76 -46.12
C LEU A 206 20.92 33.97 -46.27
N ARG A 207 21.82 34.21 -45.29
CA ARG A 207 22.85 35.25 -45.40
C ARG A 207 23.79 34.99 -46.59
N THR A 208 24.25 33.75 -46.76
CA THR A 208 25.09 33.34 -47.90
C THR A 208 24.38 33.56 -49.24
N TYR A 209 23.09 33.19 -49.35
CA TYR A 209 22.28 33.46 -50.55
C TYR A 209 22.11 34.96 -50.83
N VAL A 210 21.93 35.80 -49.81
CA VAL A 210 21.84 37.26 -49.97
C VAL A 210 23.15 37.87 -50.46
N THR A 211 24.31 37.39 -49.97
CA THR A 211 25.63 37.78 -50.49
C THR A 211 25.80 37.37 -51.95
N ALA A 212 25.55 36.10 -52.29
CA ALA A 212 25.68 35.59 -53.65
C ALA A 212 24.75 36.33 -54.65
N LEU A 213 23.51 36.63 -54.24
CA LEU A 213 22.58 37.43 -55.05
C LEU A 213 23.09 38.87 -55.27
N SER A 214 23.81 39.44 -54.31
CA SER A 214 24.42 40.77 -54.41
C SER A 214 25.62 40.77 -55.37
N GLU A 215 26.43 39.71 -55.36
CA GLU A 215 27.51 39.50 -56.35
C GLU A 215 26.97 39.29 -57.77
N ILE A 216 25.89 38.53 -57.93
CA ILE A 216 25.22 38.35 -59.23
C ILE A 216 24.71 39.69 -59.76
N LYS A 217 24.12 40.53 -58.91
CA LYS A 217 23.72 41.91 -59.26
C LYS A 217 24.89 42.85 -59.55
N ALA A 218 26.10 42.57 -59.06
CA ALA A 218 27.30 43.27 -59.50
C ALA A 218 27.68 42.83 -60.92
N LYS A 219 27.89 41.54 -61.14
CA LYS A 219 28.24 40.95 -62.44
C LYS A 219 27.25 41.32 -63.55
N GLN A 220 25.95 41.42 -63.24
CA GLN A 220 24.92 41.86 -64.19
C GLN A 220 25.12 43.33 -64.64
N ARG A 221 25.54 44.23 -63.75
CA ARG A 221 25.86 45.62 -64.11
C ARG A 221 27.11 45.68 -64.98
N ASP A 222 28.12 44.89 -64.65
CA ASP A 222 29.38 44.82 -65.40
C ASP A 222 29.15 44.31 -66.83
N VAL A 223 28.33 43.26 -66.99
CA VAL A 223 27.88 42.75 -68.31
C VAL A 223 27.08 43.80 -69.09
N ASN A 224 26.15 44.50 -68.44
CA ASN A 224 25.37 45.56 -69.11
C ASN A 224 26.27 46.72 -69.58
N ALA A 225 27.27 47.12 -68.79
CA ALA A 225 28.24 48.14 -69.17
C ALA A 225 29.12 47.69 -70.36
N ALA A 226 29.58 46.43 -70.36
CA ALA A 226 30.31 45.84 -71.47
C ALA A 226 29.47 45.77 -72.76
N LEU A 227 28.18 45.43 -72.65
CA LEU A 227 27.26 45.39 -73.78
C LEU A 227 27.00 46.79 -74.36
N SER A 228 26.86 47.82 -73.53
CA SER A 228 26.80 49.22 -73.99
C SER A 228 28.05 49.59 -74.79
N ALA A 229 29.24 49.33 -74.24
CA ALA A 229 30.51 49.64 -74.90
C ALA A 229 30.71 48.87 -76.23
N ILE A 230 30.14 47.67 -76.36
CA ILE A 230 30.11 46.93 -77.64
C ILE A 230 29.16 47.62 -78.64
N SER A 231 27.97 48.05 -78.19
CA SER A 231 27.01 48.79 -79.02
C SER A 231 27.59 50.12 -79.52
N ASP A 232 28.30 50.86 -78.65
CA ASP A 232 28.99 52.10 -79.01
C ASP A 232 30.07 51.84 -80.07
N ARG A 233 30.86 50.77 -79.92
CA ARG A 233 31.88 50.39 -80.90
C ARG A 233 31.29 49.94 -82.24
N LEU A 234 30.15 49.24 -82.23
CA LEU A 234 29.45 48.86 -83.46
C LEU A 234 28.93 50.09 -84.22
N SER A 235 28.28 51.02 -83.52
CA SER A 235 27.80 52.29 -84.10
C SER A 235 28.94 53.10 -84.74
N ASN A 236 30.10 53.18 -84.07
CA ASN A 236 31.28 53.83 -84.65
C ASN A 236 31.82 53.09 -85.90
N LEU A 237 31.85 51.76 -85.90
CA LEU A 237 32.27 50.96 -87.06
C LEU A 237 31.31 51.11 -88.25
N GLU A 238 29.99 51.15 -88.01
CA GLU A 238 28.99 51.43 -89.05
C GLU A 238 29.17 52.85 -89.62
N GLN A 239 29.44 53.84 -88.76
CA GLN A 239 29.73 55.21 -89.18
C GLN A 239 31.03 55.29 -90.01
N ASP A 240 32.09 54.58 -89.61
CA ASP A 240 33.36 54.54 -90.35
C ASP A 240 33.24 53.76 -91.67
N GLN A 241 32.44 52.71 -91.73
CA GLN A 241 32.09 52.03 -92.97
C GLN A 241 31.30 52.97 -93.91
N ALA A 242 30.37 53.77 -93.37
CA ALA A 242 29.64 54.77 -94.16
C ALA A 242 30.58 55.86 -94.70
N LYS A 243 31.49 56.41 -93.88
CA LYS A 243 32.54 57.35 -94.31
C LYS A 243 33.43 56.74 -95.41
N SER A 244 33.84 55.48 -95.24
CA SER A 244 34.65 54.74 -96.21
C SER A 244 33.91 54.55 -97.54
N ASN A 245 32.64 54.14 -97.52
CA ASN A 245 31.82 53.99 -98.72
C ASN A 245 31.62 55.34 -99.46
N VAL A 246 31.38 56.45 -98.75
CA VAL A 246 31.35 57.80 -99.33
C VAL A 246 32.72 58.18 -99.92
N SER A 247 33.82 57.79 -99.26
CA SER A 247 35.18 58.02 -99.76
C SER A 247 35.44 57.24 -101.05
N PHE A 248 34.98 55.98 -101.14
CA PHE A 248 35.05 55.19 -102.37
C PHE A 248 34.16 55.73 -103.50
N ILE A 249 33.01 56.33 -103.20
CA ILE A 249 32.18 57.02 -104.22
C ILE A 249 32.88 58.30 -104.70
N THR A 250 33.44 59.10 -103.80
CA THR A 250 34.15 60.36 -104.12
C THR A 250 35.44 60.10 -104.91
N VAL A 251 36.24 59.11 -104.48
CA VAL A 251 37.45 58.66 -105.20
C VAL A 251 37.08 57.92 -106.49
N GLY A 252 35.96 57.20 -106.53
CA GLY A 252 35.42 56.61 -107.76
C GLY A 252 35.07 57.65 -108.80
N GLN A 253 34.43 58.76 -108.41
CA GLN A 253 34.12 59.87 -109.31
C GLN A 253 35.37 60.59 -109.83
N SER A 254 36.41 60.79 -109.02
CA SER A 254 37.66 61.38 -109.51
C SER A 254 38.52 60.40 -110.34
N ALA A 255 38.48 59.10 -110.04
CA ALA A 255 39.17 58.06 -110.82
C ALA A 255 38.49 57.74 -112.16
N LEU A 256 37.17 57.90 -112.29
CA LEU A 256 36.46 57.64 -113.55
C LEU A 256 36.86 58.60 -114.68
N ILE A 257 37.27 59.83 -114.35
CA ILE A 257 37.79 60.81 -115.31
C ILE A 257 39.15 60.35 -115.91
N ALA A 258 39.91 59.50 -115.21
CA ALA A 258 41.21 58.99 -115.64
C ALA A 258 41.20 57.54 -116.19
N SER A 259 40.13 56.78 -115.97
CA SER A 259 40.10 55.32 -116.24
C SER A 259 39.12 54.87 -117.35
N GLY A 260 38.17 55.71 -117.75
CA GLY A 260 37.15 55.37 -118.76
C GLY A 260 37.71 54.96 -120.14
N SER A 261 38.89 55.45 -120.51
CA SER A 261 39.59 55.10 -121.76
C SER A 261 40.32 53.76 -121.71
N ILE A 262 40.79 53.33 -120.54
CA ILE A 262 41.59 52.11 -120.37
C ILE A 262 40.68 50.87 -120.26
N LEU A 263 39.57 50.97 -119.53
CA LEU A 263 38.61 49.87 -119.41
C LEU A 263 37.96 49.51 -120.75
N LEU A 264 37.70 50.49 -121.62
CA LEU A 264 37.18 50.24 -122.97
C LEU A 264 38.14 49.41 -123.83
N ILE A 265 39.45 49.71 -123.76
CA ILE A 265 40.49 48.95 -124.46
C ILE A 265 40.59 47.52 -123.89
N ILE A 266 40.56 47.37 -122.56
CA ILE A 266 40.61 46.05 -121.90
C ILE A 266 39.40 45.19 -122.27
N VAL A 267 38.18 45.76 -122.32
CA VAL A 267 36.97 45.03 -122.74
C VAL A 267 37.05 44.58 -124.20
N ILE A 268 37.56 45.43 -125.10
CA ILE A 268 37.78 45.05 -126.52
C ILE A 268 38.79 43.90 -126.63
N ILE A 269 39.89 43.93 -125.85
CA ILE A 269 40.89 42.86 -125.82
C ILE A 269 40.30 41.55 -125.26
N ILE A 270 39.50 41.60 -124.19
CA ILE A 270 38.83 40.43 -123.61
C ILE A 270 37.86 39.79 -124.61
N ILE A 271 37.07 40.60 -125.33
CA ILE A 271 36.16 40.11 -126.38
C ILE A 271 36.94 39.46 -127.54
N ALA A 272 38.07 40.06 -127.96
CA ALA A 272 38.92 39.48 -129.00
C ALA A 272 39.56 38.14 -128.59
N ILE A 273 40.01 38.02 -127.33
CA ILE A 273 40.62 36.79 -126.80
C ILE A 273 39.57 35.67 -126.62
N ALA A 274 38.38 36.01 -126.12
CA ALA A 274 37.28 35.05 -125.92
C ALA A 274 36.83 34.32 -127.20
N ILE A 275 37.08 34.91 -128.37
CA ILE A 275 36.71 34.34 -129.68
C ILE A 275 37.74 33.30 -130.19
N MET A 276 39.00 33.31 -129.74
CA MET A 276 40.08 32.59 -130.44
C MET A 276 40.44 31.17 -129.97
N ARG A 277 40.25 30.78 -128.70
CA ARG A 277 40.57 29.43 -128.15
C ARG A 277 39.76 29.21 -126.86
N LYS A 278 38.97 28.16 -126.63
CA LYS A 278 38.72 26.86 -127.29
C LYS A 278 39.90 25.86 -127.27
N ARG A 279 39.77 24.84 -126.40
CA ARG A 279 40.75 23.77 -126.03
C ARG A 279 41.92 24.28 -125.16
N SER A 280 42.37 23.61 -124.09
CA SER A 280 42.00 22.28 -123.53
C SER A 280 42.42 22.04 -122.06
N LYS A 281 41.58 21.26 -121.35
CA LYS A 281 41.87 20.22 -120.31
C LYS A 281 42.78 20.50 -119.08
N ALA A 282 42.22 20.01 -117.95
CA ALA A 282 42.87 19.32 -116.81
C ALA A 282 43.41 20.14 -115.61
N PRO A 283 43.44 19.57 -114.38
CA PRO A 283 43.60 20.29 -113.12
C PRO A 283 44.90 19.97 -112.36
N LEU A 284 45.10 20.62 -111.20
CA LEU A 284 46.02 20.16 -110.15
C LEU A 284 45.50 20.46 -108.73
N PHE A 285 46.13 19.79 -107.77
CA PHE A 285 45.91 19.80 -106.31
C PHE A 285 46.48 21.11 -105.66
N GLU A 286 46.45 21.40 -104.36
CA GLU A 286 46.88 20.55 -103.22
C GLU A 286 46.46 21.07 -101.83
N PHE A 287 46.52 20.19 -100.82
CA PHE A 287 46.14 20.39 -99.40
C PHE A 287 47.38 20.16 -98.50
N GLY A 288 47.46 20.73 -97.28
CA GLY A 288 48.58 20.49 -96.34
C GLY A 288 48.22 20.23 -94.86
N GLU A 289 48.74 19.13 -94.27
CA GLU A 289 49.00 18.91 -92.81
C GLU A 289 50.39 19.52 -92.44
N ILE A 290 50.96 19.53 -91.23
CA ILE A 290 50.79 18.83 -89.92
C ILE A 290 50.90 19.91 -88.79
N GLU A 291 51.02 19.71 -87.47
CA GLU A 291 51.26 18.58 -86.53
C GLU A 291 50.41 18.90 -85.26
N LYS A 292 49.61 18.02 -84.61
CA LYS A 292 49.81 16.69 -83.99
C LYS A 292 50.72 16.63 -82.74
N ARG A 293 50.11 16.76 -81.54
CA ARG A 293 50.48 16.01 -80.33
C ARG A 293 49.19 15.48 -79.71
N LYS A 294 48.97 14.16 -79.61
CA LYS A 294 49.39 13.26 -78.51
C LYS A 294 48.90 13.78 -77.14
N GLU A 295 47.86 13.18 -76.55
CA GLU A 295 47.83 11.84 -75.88
C GLU A 295 48.73 11.85 -74.62
N GLU A 296 48.29 11.40 -73.45
CA GLU A 296 47.37 10.30 -73.11
C GLU A 296 46.18 10.67 -72.17
N PRO A 297 45.20 9.76 -71.95
CA PRO A 297 43.97 10.03 -71.17
C PRO A 297 44.06 9.64 -69.69
N SER A 298 43.10 10.13 -68.89
CA SER A 298 42.72 9.54 -67.62
C SER A 298 41.30 8.99 -67.67
N GLU A 299 41.19 7.67 -67.63
CA GLU A 299 40.01 6.94 -67.13
C GLU A 299 39.78 7.36 -65.65
N ILE A 300 38.63 7.16 -64.99
CA ILE A 300 37.57 6.15 -65.14
C ILE A 300 36.21 6.82 -64.91
N LEU A 301 35.17 6.41 -65.67
CA LEU A 301 33.78 6.81 -65.45
C LEU A 301 32.91 5.59 -65.08
N ASP A 302 33.25 4.96 -63.95
CA ASP A 302 32.49 3.86 -63.35
C ASP A 302 32.36 4.09 -61.84
N ASN A 303 31.14 4.41 -61.40
CA ASN A 303 30.59 4.14 -60.06
C ASN A 303 29.15 4.67 -59.99
N VAL A 304 28.24 3.98 -60.69
CA VAL A 304 26.79 4.14 -60.54
C VAL A 304 26.20 2.77 -60.21
N MET A 305 25.45 2.69 -59.11
CA MET A 305 24.90 1.48 -58.48
C MET A 305 25.91 0.52 -57.84
N GLU A 306 26.22 0.74 -56.55
CA GLU A 306 26.50 -0.38 -55.64
C GLU A 306 25.82 -0.16 -54.25
N SER A 307 25.34 -1.26 -53.67
CA SER A 307 24.92 -1.41 -52.26
C SER A 307 23.95 -0.39 -51.65
N ALA A 308 22.67 -0.46 -52.02
CA ALA A 308 21.59 -0.07 -51.11
C ALA A 308 21.28 -1.23 -50.12
N GLU A 309 22.16 -1.46 -49.13
CA GLU A 309 21.92 -2.45 -48.06
C GLU A 309 20.79 -2.00 -47.11
N ILE A 310 19.55 -2.16 -47.55
CA ILE A 310 18.39 -2.14 -46.65
C ILE A 310 18.49 -3.39 -45.78
N LYS A 311 18.96 -3.24 -44.53
CA LYS A 311 18.92 -4.30 -43.52
C LYS A 311 17.48 -4.64 -43.17
N GLY A 312 16.92 -5.60 -43.92
CA GLY A 312 15.58 -6.14 -43.72
C GLY A 312 15.44 -6.81 -42.37
N GLY A 313 15.10 -6.02 -41.35
CA GLY A 313 14.74 -6.50 -40.03
C GLY A 313 13.59 -7.50 -40.14
N ARG A 314 13.88 -8.78 -39.83
CA ARG A 314 12.88 -9.86 -39.91
C ARG A 314 11.81 -9.64 -38.84
N TRP A 315 10.66 -9.14 -39.25
CA TRP A 315 9.43 -9.12 -38.44
C TRP A 315 8.91 -10.55 -38.26
N ALA A 316 9.49 -11.28 -37.32
CA ALA A 316 9.06 -12.60 -36.91
C ALA A 316 7.76 -12.49 -36.08
N TYR A 317 6.62 -12.33 -36.76
CA TYR A 317 5.31 -12.36 -36.11
C TYR A 317 5.00 -13.77 -35.61
N LYS A 318 5.32 -14.03 -34.34
CA LYS A 318 4.97 -15.29 -33.67
C LYS A 318 3.50 -15.22 -33.21
N GLY A 319 2.63 -15.86 -33.98
CA GLY A 319 1.29 -16.23 -33.51
C GLY A 319 1.34 -17.32 -32.42
N GLU A 320 0.16 -17.61 -31.85
CA GLU A 320 -0.09 -18.37 -30.60
C GLU A 320 0.07 -17.52 -29.32
N SER A 321 -0.89 -17.52 -28.39
CA SER A 321 -2.14 -18.33 -28.28
C SER A 321 -3.32 -17.52 -27.74
N GLU A 322 -4.52 -18.06 -27.91
CA GLU A 322 -5.80 -17.45 -27.55
C GLU A 322 -5.91 -17.16 -26.05
N LYS A 323 -6.48 -16.00 -25.71
CA LYS A 323 -7.28 -15.83 -24.49
C LYS A 323 -8.56 -15.08 -24.83
N GLU A 324 -9.66 -15.57 -24.29
CA GLU A 324 -11.02 -15.15 -24.61
C GLU A 324 -11.26 -13.68 -24.24
N PRO A 325 -12.07 -12.94 -25.03
CA PRO A 325 -12.51 -11.61 -24.63
C PRO A 325 -13.50 -11.73 -23.48
N LYS A 326 -13.07 -11.37 -22.26
CA LYS A 326 -14.03 -11.14 -21.16
C LYS A 326 -14.93 -9.97 -21.51
N GLU A 327 -16.25 -10.19 -21.43
CA GLU A 327 -17.25 -9.20 -21.78
C GLU A 327 -17.08 -7.91 -20.97
N GLU A 328 -16.69 -6.82 -21.64
CA GLU A 328 -16.83 -5.48 -21.08
C GLU A 328 -18.32 -5.16 -20.94
N LYS A 329 -18.87 -5.34 -19.73
CA LYS A 329 -20.19 -4.82 -19.36
C LYS A 329 -20.17 -3.30 -19.38
N ARG A 330 -20.41 -2.75 -20.57
CA ARG A 330 -20.62 -1.32 -20.79
C ARG A 330 -21.81 -0.86 -19.95
N PHE A 331 -21.52 -0.19 -18.84
CA PHE A 331 -22.54 0.47 -18.03
C PHE A 331 -23.31 1.46 -18.91
N SER A 332 -24.61 1.24 -19.05
CA SER A 332 -25.49 2.21 -19.70
C SER A 332 -25.68 3.40 -18.77
N LEU A 333 -25.66 4.62 -19.32
CA LEU A 333 -26.03 5.82 -18.58
C LEU A 333 -27.47 5.74 -18.00
N GLY A 334 -28.33 4.87 -18.56
CA GLY A 334 -29.66 4.60 -18.01
C GLY A 334 -29.67 3.88 -16.65
N ASP A 335 -28.64 3.09 -16.32
CA ASP A 335 -28.60 2.34 -15.05
C ASP A 335 -28.23 3.23 -13.86
N LEU A 336 -27.50 4.33 -14.09
CA LEU A 336 -27.17 5.32 -13.05
C LEU A 336 -28.39 6.11 -12.59
N ILE A 337 -29.37 6.36 -13.47
CA ILE A 337 -30.58 7.12 -13.14
C ILE A 337 -31.52 6.32 -12.21
N LYS A 338 -31.54 4.99 -12.34
CA LYS A 338 -32.37 4.09 -11.49
C LYS A 338 -31.84 3.89 -10.05
N ARG A 339 -30.74 4.54 -9.67
CA ARG A 339 -30.12 4.41 -8.34
C ARG A 339 -30.19 5.69 -7.50
N ALA A 340 -31.00 6.67 -7.94
CA ALA A 340 -31.15 7.99 -7.34
C ALA A 340 -32.62 8.36 -7.04
N GLN A 341 -33.49 7.35 -6.86
CA GLN A 341 -34.86 7.42 -6.35
C GLN A 341 -35.05 6.30 -5.31
#